data_AF-A0A2P5JAW5-F1
#
_entry.id   AF-A0A2P5JAW5-F1
#
_cell.length_a   1.000
_cell.length_b   1.000
_cell.length_c   1.000
_cell.angle_alpha   90.00
_cell.angle_beta   90.00
_cell.angle_gamma   90.00
#
_symmetry.space_group_name_H-M   'P 1'
#
loop_
_entity.id
_entity.type
_entity.pdbx_description
1 polymer ?
#
loop_
_entity_poly.entity_id
_entity_poly.type
_entity_poly.pdbx_seq_one_letter_code
_entity_poly.pdbx_strand_id
1 'polypeptide(L)'
;MYLLFIIIVLLLFAMTGFHRGWNVSALHLGSTFFSLWVAAQFYQPLSHYFRLFIPYPRTVAYDTQFAMDIAQPEVRFNYVIVFLLLVMIVKTMLYFVIGSFNGVFALQRLGWSSRIIGACLACCSGIIFIHFTCYVTALYPNEMMQYALAQSQVAQWFINGIPFLSEFTLNLK
;
A
#
# COMPACT_ATOMS: atom_id res chain seq x y z
N MET A 1 12.97 3.83 -13.45
CA MET A 1 11.65 4.39 -13.11
C MET A 1 11.21 4.03 -11.68
N TYR A 2 11.01 2.75 -11.35
CA TYR A 2 10.55 2.32 -10.01
C TYR A 2 11.44 2.76 -8.84
N LEU A 3 12.76 2.71 -8.98
CA LEU A 3 13.68 3.15 -7.92
C LEU A 3 13.43 4.62 -7.51
N LEU A 4 13.27 5.51 -8.50
CA LEU A 4 12.99 6.92 -8.24
C LEU A 4 11.63 7.10 -7.56
N PHE A 5 10.59 6.40 -8.05
CA PHE A 5 9.27 6.40 -7.42
C PHE A 5 9.34 5.98 -5.95
N ILE A 6 10.04 4.87 -5.65
CA ILE A 6 10.22 4.34 -4.30
C ILE A 6 10.92 5.34 -3.39
N ILE A 7 12.03 5.94 -3.86
CA ILE A 7 12.78 6.93 -3.09
C ILE A 7 11.91 8.15 -2.79
N ILE A 8 11.17 8.67 -3.78
CA ILE A 8 10.28 9.82 -3.59
C ILE A 8 9.20 9.51 -2.56
N VAL A 9 8.56 8.35 -2.67
CA VAL A 9 7.52 7.95 -1.70
C VAL A 9 8.12 7.84 -0.30
N LEU A 10 9.25 7.16 -0.12
CA LEU A 10 9.89 7.04 1.18
C LEU A 10 10.29 8.40 1.75
N LEU A 11 10.79 9.32 0.92
CA LEU A 11 11.12 10.69 1.36
C LEU A 11 9.87 11.45 1.80
N LEU A 12 8.75 11.39 1.07
CA LEU A 12 7.51 12.03 1.45
C LEU A 12 6.96 11.49 2.78
N PHE A 13 6.99 10.17 2.96
CA PHE A 13 6.61 9.54 4.22
C PHE A 13 7.59 9.94 5.34
N ALA A 14 8.90 9.91 5.12
CA ALA A 14 9.89 10.34 6.10
C ALA A 14 9.70 11.80 6.53
N MET A 15 9.50 12.72 5.58
CA MET A 15 9.26 14.14 5.86
C MET A 15 7.99 14.37 6.67
N THR A 16 6.89 13.70 6.31
CA THR A 16 5.63 13.80 7.07
C THR A 16 5.79 13.23 8.47
N GLY A 17 6.49 12.11 8.63
CA GLY A 17 6.78 11.52 9.93
C GLY A 17 7.69 12.37 10.80
N PHE A 18 8.70 13.00 10.20
CA PHE A 18 9.61 13.92 10.86
C PHE A 18 8.88 15.17 11.40
N HIS A 19 7.94 15.70 10.61
CA HIS A 19 7.12 16.84 11.02
C HIS A 19 6.16 16.50 12.16
N ARG A 20 5.56 15.30 12.13
CA ARG A 20 4.53 14.86 13.09
C ARG A 20 5.08 14.35 14.43
N GLY A 21 6.32 13.85 14.44
CA GLY A 21 6.91 13.21 15.62
C GLY A 21 6.37 11.80 15.87
N TRP A 22 6.96 11.08 16.84
CA TRP A 22 6.72 9.64 17.00
C TRP A 22 5.28 9.30 17.40
N ASN A 23 4.64 10.08 18.28
CA ASN A 23 3.29 9.84 18.78
C ASN A 23 2.26 9.75 17.65
N VAL A 24 2.21 10.80 16.83
CA VAL A 24 1.24 10.91 15.74
C VAL A 24 1.61 9.95 14.60
N SER A 25 2.91 9.75 14.32
CA SER A 25 3.35 8.75 13.33
C SER A 25 3.00 7.32 13.74
N ALA A 26 3.04 6.98 15.03
CA ALA A 26 2.62 5.67 15.54
C ALA A 26 1.11 5.45 15.33
N LEU A 27 0.28 6.46 15.59
CA LEU A 27 -1.16 6.40 15.30
C LEU A 27 -1.44 6.24 13.80
N HIS A 28 -0.68 6.92 12.94
CA HIS A 28 -0.79 6.71 11.51
C HIS A 28 -0.32 5.32 11.09
N LEU A 29 0.76 4.78 11.63
CA LEU A 29 1.17 3.42 11.31
C LEU A 29 0.14 2.39 11.80
N GLY A 30 -0.34 2.54 13.04
CA GLY A 30 -1.37 1.69 13.63
C GLY A 30 -2.68 1.72 12.83
N SER A 31 -3.12 2.88 12.37
CA SER A 31 -4.29 2.98 11.48
C SER A 31 -4.08 2.33 10.12
N THR A 32 -2.85 2.31 9.60
CA THR A 32 -2.53 1.54 8.37
C THR A 32 -2.76 0.05 8.63
N PHE A 33 -2.17 -0.51 9.68
CA PHE A 33 -2.37 -1.93 10.02
C PHE A 33 -3.83 -2.26 10.31
N PHE A 34 -4.52 -1.42 11.07
CA PHE A 34 -5.95 -1.61 11.34
C PHE A 34 -6.78 -1.60 10.05
N SER A 35 -6.52 -0.66 9.13
CA SER A 35 -7.22 -0.61 7.85
C SER A 35 -6.98 -1.85 6.97
N LEU A 36 -5.75 -2.39 6.97
CA LEU A 36 -5.43 -3.65 6.30
C LEU A 36 -6.20 -4.82 6.92
N TRP A 37 -6.22 -4.89 8.26
CA TRP A 37 -6.93 -5.94 8.98
C TRP A 37 -8.44 -5.90 8.73
N VAL A 38 -9.08 -4.73 8.84
CA VAL A 38 -10.52 -4.58 8.54
C VAL A 38 -10.80 -4.95 7.09
N ALA A 39 -10.03 -4.42 6.13
CA ALA A 39 -10.23 -4.73 4.72
C ALA A 39 -10.10 -6.24 4.43
N ALA A 40 -9.17 -6.93 5.08
CA ALA A 40 -8.98 -8.38 4.94
C ALA A 40 -10.21 -9.19 5.39
N GLN A 41 -11.04 -8.67 6.31
CA GLN A 41 -12.26 -9.34 6.75
C GLN A 41 -13.44 -9.17 5.78
N PHE A 42 -13.47 -8.05 5.03
CA PHE A 42 -14.67 -7.64 4.29
C PHE A 42 -14.51 -7.59 2.76
N TYR A 43 -13.29 -7.72 2.20
CA TYR A 43 -13.09 -7.56 0.76
C TYR A 43 -13.80 -8.64 -0.08
N GLN A 44 -13.83 -9.89 0.38
CA GLN A 44 -14.40 -11.02 -0.38
C GLN A 44 -15.87 -10.79 -0.77
N PRO A 45 -16.82 -10.57 0.17
CA PRO A 45 -18.23 -10.39 -0.20
C PRO A 45 -18.46 -9.17 -1.07
N LEU A 46 -17.66 -8.11 -0.91
CA LEU A 46 -17.75 -6.89 -1.72
C LEU A 46 -17.20 -7.07 -3.13
N SER A 47 -16.25 -7.98 -3.32
CA SER A 47 -15.58 -8.15 -4.61
C SER A 47 -16.50 -8.59 -5.73
N HIS A 48 -17.57 -9.32 -5.43
CA HIS A 48 -18.55 -9.74 -6.42
C HIS A 48 -19.24 -8.55 -7.09
N TYR A 49 -19.59 -7.53 -6.31
CA TYR A 49 -20.27 -6.32 -6.80
C TYR A 49 -19.31 -5.38 -7.53
N PHE A 50 -18.05 -5.30 -7.10
CA PHE A 50 -17.08 -4.34 -7.61
C PHE A 50 -16.44 -4.71 -8.95
N ARG A 51 -16.54 -5.97 -9.39
CA ARG A 51 -16.08 -6.42 -10.72
C ARG A 51 -16.70 -5.64 -11.87
N LEU A 52 -17.91 -5.09 -11.67
CA LEU A 52 -18.62 -4.31 -12.68
C LEU A 52 -18.11 -2.87 -12.79
N PHE A 53 -17.48 -2.33 -11.74
CA PHE A 53 -17.03 -0.93 -11.70
C PHE A 53 -15.59 -0.77 -12.20
N ILE A 54 -14.70 -1.71 -11.87
CA ILE A 54 -13.30 -1.70 -12.32
C ILE A 54 -13.03 -3.04 -13.02
N PRO A 55 -13.41 -3.17 -14.30
CA PRO A 55 -13.25 -4.43 -15.02
C PRO A 55 -11.78 -4.72 -15.32
N TYR A 56 -11.41 -5.99 -15.21
CA TYR A 56 -10.08 -6.45 -15.61
C TYR A 56 -9.93 -6.42 -17.15
N PRO A 57 -8.84 -5.88 -17.73
CA PRO A 57 -8.65 -5.82 -19.18
C PRO A 57 -8.32 -7.20 -19.79
N ARG A 58 -9.32 -8.09 -19.89
CA ARG A 58 -9.11 -9.51 -20.26
C ARG A 58 -8.45 -9.71 -21.63
N THR A 59 -8.85 -8.94 -22.64
CA THR A 59 -8.31 -9.07 -24.01
C THR A 59 -6.82 -8.74 -24.02
N VAL A 60 -6.45 -7.61 -23.41
CA VAL A 60 -5.04 -7.18 -23.29
C VAL A 60 -4.26 -8.18 -22.44
N ALA A 61 -4.86 -8.70 -21.37
CA ALA A 61 -4.20 -9.67 -20.48
C ALA A 61 -3.81 -10.98 -21.16
N TYR A 62 -4.58 -11.44 -22.15
CA TYR A 62 -4.28 -12.68 -22.88
C TYR A 62 -2.94 -12.58 -23.65
N ASP A 63 -2.67 -11.41 -24.24
CA ASP A 63 -1.47 -11.16 -25.02
C ASP A 63 -0.30 -10.58 -24.19
N THR A 64 -0.57 -10.19 -22.93
CA THR A 64 0.44 -9.54 -22.09
C THR A 64 1.40 -10.56 -21.47
N GLN A 65 2.69 -10.36 -21.66
CA GLN A 65 3.73 -11.06 -20.90
C GLN A 65 3.89 -10.41 -19.52
N PHE A 66 3.44 -11.11 -18.47
CA PHE A 66 3.58 -10.64 -17.10
C PHE A 66 5.03 -10.77 -16.60
N ALA A 67 5.48 -9.78 -15.84
CA ALA A 67 6.81 -9.76 -15.23
C ALA A 67 6.98 -10.82 -14.13
N MET A 68 5.87 -11.31 -13.58
CA MET A 68 5.84 -12.31 -12.52
C MET A 68 4.74 -13.33 -12.80
N ASP A 69 5.01 -14.58 -12.48
CA ASP A 69 4.02 -15.65 -12.56
C ASP A 69 3.03 -15.52 -11.40
N ILE A 70 1.81 -15.07 -11.72
CA ILE A 70 0.73 -14.89 -10.77
C ILE A 70 -0.44 -15.77 -11.22
N ALA A 71 -0.75 -16.79 -10.42
CA ALA A 71 -1.91 -17.64 -10.66
C ALA A 71 -3.21 -16.82 -10.64
N GLN A 72 -4.05 -17.00 -11.66
CA GLN A 72 -5.36 -16.36 -11.82
C GLN A 72 -5.31 -14.82 -11.62
N PRO A 73 -4.55 -14.08 -12.46
CA PRO A 73 -4.27 -12.66 -12.25
C PRO A 73 -5.55 -11.81 -12.24
N GLU A 74 -6.56 -12.18 -13.03
CA GLU A 74 -7.86 -11.52 -13.01
C GLU A 74 -8.57 -11.62 -11.64
N VAL A 75 -8.67 -12.84 -11.09
CA VAL A 75 -9.36 -13.07 -9.82
C VAL A 75 -8.63 -12.32 -8.70
N ARG A 76 -7.31 -12.38 -8.69
CA ARG A 76 -6.48 -11.67 -7.71
C ARG A 76 -6.60 -10.16 -7.86
N PHE A 77 -6.60 -9.62 -9.08
CA PHE A 77 -6.83 -8.20 -9.33
C PHE A 77 -8.16 -7.73 -8.72
N ASN A 78 -9.24 -8.46 -8.98
CA ASN A 78 -10.57 -8.11 -8.47
C ASN A 78 -10.61 -8.07 -6.94
N TYR A 79 -9.96 -9.02 -6.26
CA TYR A 79 -9.87 -9.00 -4.80
C TYR A 79 -9.00 -7.87 -4.26
N VAL A 80 -7.81 -7.68 -4.85
CA VAL A 80 -6.83 -6.69 -4.38
C VAL A 80 -7.33 -5.27 -4.55
N ILE A 81 -7.99 -4.95 -5.67
CA ILE A 81 -8.55 -3.61 -5.88
C ILE A 81 -9.62 -3.28 -4.84
N VAL A 82 -10.48 -4.24 -4.52
CA VAL A 82 -11.56 -4.06 -3.55
C VAL A 82 -11.01 -3.98 -2.13
N PHE A 83 -10.04 -4.83 -1.82
CA PHE A 83 -9.26 -4.75 -0.59
C PHE A 83 -8.65 -3.35 -0.42
N LEU A 84 -7.94 -2.84 -1.43
CA LEU A 84 -7.30 -1.52 -1.36
C LEU A 84 -8.30 -0.37 -1.26
N LEU A 85 -9.45 -0.48 -1.91
CA LEU A 85 -10.53 0.48 -1.78
C LEU A 85 -11.05 0.53 -0.34
N LEU A 86 -11.25 -0.63 0.30
CA LEU A 86 -11.63 -0.70 1.72
C LEU A 86 -10.55 -0.14 2.64
N VAL A 87 -9.28 -0.49 2.39
CA VAL A 87 -8.14 0.07 3.12
C VAL A 87 -8.19 1.60 3.04
N MET A 88 -8.38 2.15 1.85
CA MET A 88 -8.43 3.60 1.64
C MET A 88 -9.59 4.26 2.40
N ILE A 89 -10.78 3.64 2.39
CA ILE A 89 -11.95 4.15 3.13
C ILE A 89 -11.68 4.14 4.63
N VAL A 90 -11.31 2.99 5.19
CA VAL A 90 -11.08 2.83 6.64
C VAL A 90 -9.92 3.71 7.10
N LYS A 91 -8.84 3.77 6.32
CA LYS A 91 -7.67 4.61 6.59
C LYS A 91 -8.02 6.09 6.62
N THR A 92 -8.83 6.53 5.65
CA THR A 92 -9.31 7.91 5.57
C THR A 92 -10.20 8.26 6.76
N MET A 93 -11.11 7.37 7.16
CA MET A 93 -11.92 7.57 8.37
C MET A 93 -11.04 7.73 9.62
N LEU A 94 -10.05 6.85 9.80
CA LEU A 94 -9.11 6.95 10.92
C LEU A 94 -8.21 8.18 10.85
N TYR A 95 -7.86 8.65 9.65
CA TYR A 95 -7.13 9.91 9.49
C TYR A 95 -7.90 11.09 10.09
N PHE A 96 -9.22 11.17 9.84
CA PHE A 96 -10.06 12.20 10.46
C PHE A 96 -10.09 12.08 11.98
N VAL A 97 -10.24 10.85 12.51
CA VAL A 97 -10.23 10.60 13.95
C VAL A 97 -8.90 11.04 14.58
N ILE A 98 -7.76 10.67 13.98
CA ILE A 98 -6.43 11.08 14.45
C ILE A 98 -6.30 12.61 14.40
N GLY A 99 -6.78 13.24 13.33
CA GLY A 99 -6.76 14.69 13.15
C GLY A 99 -7.51 15.45 14.24
N SER A 100 -8.59 14.88 14.79
CA SER A 100 -9.31 15.45 15.93
C SER A 100 -8.46 15.56 17.21
N PHE A 101 -7.42 14.73 17.36
CA PHE A 101 -6.49 14.78 18.49
C PHE A 101 -5.34 15.77 18.31
N ASN A 102 -5.25 16.48 17.17
CA ASN A 102 -4.13 17.40 16.90
C ASN A 102 -3.96 18.47 17.99
N GLY A 103 -5.03 18.93 18.64
CA GLY A 103 -4.96 19.88 19.75
C GLY A 103 -4.18 19.33 20.97
N VAL A 104 -4.27 18.03 21.23
CA VAL A 104 -3.53 17.36 22.32
C VAL A 104 -2.04 17.28 22.00
N PHE A 105 -1.71 17.00 20.73
CA PHE A 105 -0.32 16.86 20.28
C PHE A 105 0.38 18.20 20.06
N ALA A 106 -0.36 19.26 19.73
CA ALA A 106 0.20 20.60 19.48
C ALA A 106 0.93 21.20 20.69
N LEU A 107 0.54 20.79 21.91
CA LEU A 107 1.15 21.26 23.15
C LEU A 107 2.52 20.59 23.45
N GLN A 108 2.88 19.53 22.72
CA GLN A 108 4.10 18.77 22.96
C GLN A 108 5.27 19.33 22.16
N ARG A 109 6.35 19.73 22.85
CA ARG A 109 7.60 20.12 22.19
C ARG A 109 8.30 18.88 21.63
N LEU A 110 8.43 18.82 20.31
CA LEU A 110 9.08 17.69 19.61
C LEU A 110 10.61 17.82 19.64
N GLY A 111 11.27 16.96 20.42
CA GLY A 111 12.72 16.79 20.36
C GLY A 111 13.18 16.08 19.07
N TRP A 112 14.46 16.19 18.73
CA TRP A 112 15.05 15.57 17.54
C TRP A 112 14.86 14.05 17.49
N SER A 113 14.98 13.36 18.64
CA SER A 113 14.74 11.92 18.75
C SER A 113 13.32 11.54 18.34
N SER A 114 12.32 12.28 18.82
CA SER A 114 10.91 12.10 18.45
C SER A 114 10.68 12.21 16.94
N ARG A 115 11.33 13.20 16.31
CA ARG A 115 11.20 13.43 14.87
C ARG A 115 11.82 12.32 14.04
N ILE A 116 13.00 11.83 14.43
CA ILE A 116 13.67 10.72 13.74
C ILE A 116 12.85 9.43 13.86
N ILE A 117 12.38 9.09 15.06
CA ILE A 117 11.50 7.93 15.27
C ILE A 117 10.21 8.10 14.46
N GLY A 118 9.64 9.31 14.44
CA GLY A 118 8.48 9.64 13.63
C GLY A 118 8.71 9.40 12.13
N ALA A 119 9.88 9.76 11.60
CA ALA A 119 10.26 9.51 10.22
C ALA A 119 10.37 8.00 9.94
N CYS A 120 11.03 7.23 10.81
CA CYS A 120 11.13 5.77 10.68
C CYS A 120 9.76 5.09 10.66
N LEU A 121 8.87 5.45 11.59
CA LEU A 121 7.50 4.92 11.65
C LEU A 121 6.70 5.23 10.39
N ALA A 122 6.85 6.44 9.85
CA ALA A 122 6.21 6.82 8.60
C ALA A 122 6.80 6.06 7.40
N CYS A 123 8.12 5.83 7.36
CA CYS A 123 8.75 4.98 6.34
C CYS A 123 8.17 3.56 6.34
N CYS A 124 7.85 2.98 7.51
CA CYS A 124 7.16 1.68 7.57
C CYS A 124 5.80 1.73 6.85
N SER A 125 5.02 2.81 7.03
CA SER A 125 3.78 2.99 6.27
C SER A 125 4.04 3.17 4.76
N GLY A 126 5.12 3.87 4.41
CA GLY A 126 5.55 4.05 3.02
C GLY A 126 5.92 2.72 2.34
N ILE A 127 6.62 1.83 3.05
CA ILE A 127 6.96 0.48 2.58
C ILE A 127 5.69 -0.33 2.27
N ILE A 128 4.69 -0.28 3.16
CA ILE A 128 3.39 -0.92 2.94
C ILE A 128 2.72 -0.36 1.68
N PHE A 129 2.68 0.98 1.55
CA PHE A 129 2.09 1.64 0.38
C PHE A 129 2.80 1.24 -0.94
N ILE A 130 4.13 1.20 -0.93
CA ILE A 130 4.94 0.79 -2.09
C ILE A 130 4.64 -0.65 -2.46
N HIS A 131 4.63 -1.57 -1.48
CA HIS A 131 4.33 -2.98 -1.72
C HIS A 131 3.02 -3.15 -2.48
N PHE A 132 1.93 -2.55 -1.98
CA PHE A 132 0.62 -2.67 -2.64
C PHE A 132 0.57 -1.98 -4.00
N THR A 133 1.25 -0.83 -4.16
CA THR A 133 1.33 -0.16 -5.47
C THR A 133 2.04 -1.04 -6.50
N CYS A 134 3.21 -1.58 -6.16
CA CYS A 134 3.95 -2.50 -7.02
C CYS A 134 3.18 -3.80 -7.27
N TYR A 135 2.43 -4.28 -6.28
CA TYR A 135 1.61 -5.48 -6.44
C TYR A 135 0.43 -5.27 -7.41
N VAL A 136 -0.22 -4.10 -7.37
CA VAL A 136 -1.25 -3.75 -8.36
C VAL A 136 -0.66 -3.63 -9.76
N THR A 137 0.52 -3.01 -9.91
CA THR A 137 1.17 -2.94 -11.25
C THR A 137 1.56 -4.31 -11.77
N ALA A 138 1.91 -5.25 -10.90
CA ALA A 138 2.17 -6.64 -11.27
C ALA A 138 0.94 -7.36 -11.83
N LEU A 139 -0.25 -7.06 -11.30
CA LEU A 139 -1.52 -7.66 -11.73
C LEU A 139 -2.12 -7.00 -12.97
N TYR A 140 -1.82 -5.72 -13.20
CA TYR A 140 -2.42 -4.94 -14.29
C TYR A 140 -1.80 -5.27 -15.66
N PRO A 141 -2.59 -5.72 -16.65
CA PRO A 141 -2.09 -6.14 -17.96
C PRO A 141 -1.75 -4.93 -18.82
N ASN A 142 -0.55 -4.40 -18.65
CA ASN A 142 -0.03 -3.29 -19.45
C ASN A 142 1.45 -3.55 -19.78
N GLU A 143 1.76 -3.69 -21.07
CA GLU A 143 3.11 -4.04 -21.53
C GLU A 143 4.20 -3.11 -21.01
N MET A 144 3.96 -1.80 -21.00
CA MET A 144 4.94 -0.82 -20.50
C MET A 144 5.19 -0.99 -19.00
N MET A 145 4.13 -1.20 -18.21
CA MET A 145 4.25 -1.46 -16.78
C MET A 145 4.96 -2.78 -16.49
N GLN A 146 4.60 -3.83 -17.22
CA GLN A 146 5.19 -5.17 -17.08
C GLN A 146 6.67 -5.17 -17.47
N TYR A 147 7.03 -4.55 -18.60
CA TYR A 147 8.42 -4.39 -19.01
C TYR A 147 9.24 -3.61 -17.96
N ALA A 148 8.71 -2.48 -17.48
CA ALA A 148 9.40 -1.69 -16.46
C ALA A 148 9.57 -2.45 -15.13
N LEU A 149 8.60 -3.31 -14.78
CA LEU A 149 8.62 -4.14 -13.57
C LEU A 149 9.62 -5.29 -13.71
N ALA A 150 9.67 -5.93 -14.88
CA ALA A 150 10.63 -7.00 -15.19
C ALA A 150 12.09 -6.51 -15.09
N GLN A 151 12.36 -5.26 -15.46
CA GLN A 151 13.69 -4.65 -15.36
C GLN A 151 14.05 -4.14 -13.96
N SER A 152 13.09 -4.11 -13.01
CA SER A 152 13.31 -3.54 -11.69
C SER A 152 13.37 -4.60 -10.58
N GLN A 153 14.58 -5.04 -10.26
CA GLN A 153 14.83 -5.94 -9.13
C GLN A 153 14.31 -5.37 -7.80
N VAL A 154 14.43 -4.06 -7.60
CA VAL A 154 13.93 -3.39 -6.38
C VAL A 154 12.41 -3.48 -6.29
N ALA A 155 11.68 -3.23 -7.38
CA ALA A 155 10.22 -3.34 -7.37
C ALA A 155 9.75 -4.78 -7.13
N GLN A 156 10.40 -5.76 -7.75
CA GLN A 156 10.13 -7.18 -7.51
C GLN A 156 10.45 -7.58 -6.06
N TRP A 157 11.51 -7.02 -5.46
CA TRP A 157 11.84 -7.23 -4.05
C TRP A 157 10.78 -6.64 -3.12
N PHE A 158 10.20 -5.47 -3.43
CA PHE A 158 9.09 -4.95 -2.62
C PHE A 158 7.86 -5.86 -2.65
N ILE A 159 7.66 -6.64 -3.72
CA ILE A 159 6.54 -7.56 -3.83
C ILE A 159 6.83 -8.89 -3.12
N ASN A 160 7.98 -9.51 -3.36
CA ASN A 160 8.27 -10.87 -2.89
C ASN A 160 9.21 -10.93 -1.68
N GLY A 161 10.05 -9.92 -1.49
CA GLY A 161 11.17 -9.92 -0.54
C GLY A 161 10.84 -9.46 0.88
N ILE A 162 9.61 -9.02 1.15
CA ILE A 162 9.16 -8.61 2.49
C ILE A 162 8.20 -9.69 3.02
N PRO A 163 8.67 -10.65 3.86
CA PRO A 163 7.93 -11.87 4.18
C PRO A 163 6.51 -11.61 4.68
N PHE A 164 6.35 -10.65 5.60
CA PHE A 164 5.03 -10.32 6.16
C PHE A 164 4.05 -9.80 5.10
N LEU A 165 4.51 -8.99 4.15
CA LEU A 165 3.63 -8.39 3.13
C LEU A 165 3.38 -9.34 1.95
N SER A 166 4.40 -10.09 1.53
CA SER A 166 4.25 -11.10 0.48
C SER A 166 3.32 -12.22 0.93
N GLU A 167 3.47 -12.73 2.16
CA GLU A 167 2.54 -13.71 2.73
C GLU A 167 1.12 -13.14 2.86
N PHE A 168 0.99 -11.89 3.31
CA PHE A 168 -0.31 -11.24 3.43
C PHE A 168 -1.05 -11.16 2.09
N THR A 169 -0.38 -10.73 1.01
CA THR A 169 -0.99 -10.65 -0.33
C THR A 169 -1.20 -12.01 -1.00
N LEU A 170 -0.38 -13.02 -0.67
CA LEU A 170 -0.62 -14.41 -1.09
C LEU A 170 -1.88 -15.01 -0.47
N ASN A 171 -2.23 -14.59 0.75
CA ASN A 171 -3.39 -15.07 1.48
C ASN A 171 -4.70 -14.33 1.17
N LEU A 172 -4.66 -13.26 0.37
CA LEU A 172 -5.85 -12.62 -0.19
C LEU A 172 -6.45 -13.53 -1.29
N LYS A 173 -7.38 -14.42 -0.91
CA LYS A 173 -8.07 -15.38 -1.79
C LYS A 173 -9.59 -15.21 -1.80
#